data_AF-A0A9J8BZP2-F1
#
_entry.id   AF-A0A9J8BZP2-F1
#
_cell.length_a   1.000
_cell.length_b   1.000
_cell.length_c   1.000
_cell.angle_alpha   90.00
_cell.angle_beta   90.00
_cell.angle_gamma   90.00
#
_symmetry.space_group_name_H-M   'P 1'
#
loop_
_entity.id
_entity.type
_entity.pdbx_description
1 polymer ?
#
loop_
_entity_poly.entity_id
_entity_poly.type
_entity_poly.pdbx_seq_one_letter_code
_entity_poly.pdbx_strand_id
1 'polypeptide(L)'
;MLLSKLLHPRAQPAEITATPSRNFTNSSEYDDPQCRRRSSASREFCVIGTRRQKMSGDLVAVWDVALSDGVHRIEFEHGTTTGKRIIYIDGKEVIKRDWMFKLVGKETFHVGGTNTKATINIDAVSGFAYEYTLEINGQSLKKYMENRSKVTSTWLLNLDGIDCRVVLEKDTMDIWCNGQKMETAGEFVDDGTETHFTLGDHDCCIKAMSSGKRRDGIIHMLLLDGMEISESE
;
A
#
# COMPACT_ATOMS: atom_id res chain seq x y z
N MET A 1 49.31 -52.49 -18.97
CA MET A 1 49.96 -51.27 -19.47
C MET A 1 49.28 -50.11 -18.75
N LEU A 2 49.86 -49.53 -17.68
CA LEU A 2 50.91 -48.48 -17.68
C LEU A 2 50.43 -47.28 -18.52
N LEU A 3 50.38 -46.00 -18.11
CA LEU A 3 50.96 -45.18 -17.04
C LEU A 3 50.12 -43.85 -17.07
N SER A 4 49.58 -43.30 -15.98
CA SER A 4 50.20 -42.35 -15.03
C SER A 4 50.17 -40.85 -15.39
N LYS A 5 50.09 -40.03 -14.31
CA LYS A 5 50.62 -38.65 -14.13
C LYS A 5 49.69 -37.50 -14.62
N LEU A 6 49.44 -36.39 -13.91
CA LEU A 6 50.19 -35.67 -12.87
C LEU A 6 49.29 -34.71 -12.05
N LEU A 7 49.77 -34.37 -10.85
CA LEU A 7 49.23 -33.47 -9.82
C LEU A 7 49.83 -32.04 -9.92
N HIS A 8 49.00 -31.00 -9.68
CA HIS A 8 49.24 -29.68 -9.02
C HIS A 8 50.31 -28.70 -9.61
N PRO A 9 50.39 -27.38 -9.24
CA PRO A 9 49.76 -26.67 -8.10
C PRO A 9 49.23 -25.20 -8.31
N ARG A 10 48.40 -24.79 -7.32
CA ARG A 10 48.28 -23.48 -6.61
C ARG A 10 49.06 -22.24 -7.11
N ALA A 11 48.35 -21.11 -7.22
CA ALA A 11 48.90 -19.76 -6.97
C ALA A 11 47.80 -18.75 -6.54
N GLN A 12 47.92 -18.28 -5.29
CA GLN A 12 47.55 -16.96 -4.74
C GLN A 12 48.79 -16.55 -3.92
N PRO A 13 49.17 -15.27 -3.72
CA PRO A 13 48.29 -14.21 -3.20
C PRO A 13 48.62 -12.76 -3.65
N ALA A 14 47.78 -11.79 -3.28
CA ALA A 14 48.20 -10.42 -2.98
C ALA A 14 47.10 -9.68 -2.18
N GLU A 15 47.30 -9.57 -0.88
CA GLU A 15 46.64 -8.57 -0.03
C GLU A 15 47.32 -7.21 -0.27
N ILE A 16 46.52 -6.15 -0.40
CA ILE A 16 46.99 -4.78 -0.23
C ILE A 16 46.17 -4.15 0.89
N THR A 17 46.85 -3.95 2.00
CA THR A 17 46.44 -3.20 3.18
C THR A 17 46.63 -1.70 2.91
N ALA A 18 45.58 -0.89 3.12
CA ALA A 18 45.70 0.56 3.19
C ALA A 18 45.05 1.06 4.49
N THR A 19 45.89 1.64 5.34
CA THR A 19 45.61 2.27 6.63
C THR A 19 44.86 3.60 6.49
N PRO A 20 44.04 4.03 7.47
CA PRO A 20 43.45 5.36 7.50
C PRO A 20 44.34 6.37 8.24
N SER A 21 44.63 7.50 7.61
CA SER A 21 45.29 8.66 8.23
C SER A 21 44.25 9.64 8.82
N ARG A 22 44.61 10.16 9.99
CA ARG A 22 43.84 10.99 10.92
C ARG A 22 43.67 12.48 10.52
N ASN A 23 42.56 13.03 11.02
CA ASN A 23 42.32 14.33 11.69
C ASN A 23 42.71 15.68 11.04
N PHE A 24 41.77 16.64 11.03
CA PHE A 24 41.94 18.07 11.38
C PHE A 24 40.53 18.68 11.61
N THR A 25 40.09 18.93 12.86
CA THR A 25 40.10 20.18 13.67
C THR A 25 38.80 21.01 13.64
N ASN A 26 38.35 21.34 14.86
CA ASN A 26 37.25 22.22 15.28
C ASN A 26 37.42 23.69 14.89
N SER A 27 36.28 24.38 14.69
CA SER A 27 35.96 25.77 15.10
C SER A 27 34.64 26.14 14.38
N SER A 28 33.67 26.89 14.87
CA SER A 28 33.43 27.63 16.11
C SER A 28 31.98 28.12 16.06
N GLU A 29 31.37 28.30 17.22
CA GLU A 29 30.05 28.89 17.45
C GLU A 29 29.91 30.32 16.88
N TYR A 30 28.71 30.65 16.40
CA TYR A 30 28.11 31.99 16.45
C TYR A 30 26.58 31.83 16.55
N ASP A 31 26.05 32.11 17.74
CA ASP A 31 24.63 32.33 18.01
C ASP A 31 24.28 33.80 17.74
N ASP A 32 23.23 34.06 16.95
CA ASP A 32 22.39 35.25 17.10
C ASP A 32 20.95 34.96 16.61
N PRO A 33 19.88 35.26 17.38
CA PRO A 33 18.54 34.75 17.14
C PRO A 33 17.62 35.84 16.57
N GLN A 34 17.16 35.68 15.32
CA GLN A 34 15.94 36.35 14.83
C GLN A 34 15.48 35.77 13.49
N CYS A 35 14.61 34.76 13.50
CA CYS A 35 13.65 34.58 12.41
C CYS A 35 12.46 33.71 12.89
N ARG A 36 11.39 34.38 13.34
CA ARG A 36 10.07 33.79 13.52
C ARG A 36 9.30 33.92 12.21
N ARG A 37 8.68 32.80 11.81
CA ARG A 37 7.49 32.60 10.94
C ARG A 37 7.73 32.17 9.48
N ARG A 38 7.08 31.03 9.20
CA ARG A 38 6.54 30.52 7.93
C ARG A 38 7.53 29.97 6.89
N SER A 39 7.68 28.65 6.91
CA SER A 39 7.37 27.77 5.76
C SER A 39 7.50 26.31 6.19
N SER A 40 6.39 25.57 6.22
CA SER A 40 6.40 24.11 6.31
C SER A 40 6.71 23.57 4.91
N ALA A 41 8.00 23.63 4.55
CA ALA A 41 8.52 22.90 3.41
C ALA A 41 8.44 21.40 3.71
N SER A 42 7.81 20.69 2.78
CA SER A 42 7.87 19.24 2.59
C SER A 42 9.29 18.74 2.79
N ARG A 43 9.52 18.07 3.92
CA ARG A 43 10.75 17.33 4.18
C ARG A 43 10.54 15.90 3.73
N GLU A 44 11.02 15.60 2.53
CA GLU A 44 11.56 14.28 2.23
C GLU A 44 12.60 13.95 3.30
N PHE A 45 12.34 12.91 4.09
CA PHE A 45 13.37 12.19 4.81
C PHE A 45 13.11 10.70 4.71
N CYS A 46 13.93 10.08 3.87
CA CYS A 46 14.33 8.69 3.98
C CYS A 46 15.04 8.49 5.32
N VAL A 47 14.52 7.61 6.19
CA VAL A 47 15.33 6.90 7.20
C VAL A 47 14.86 5.44 7.31
N ILE A 48 15.62 4.62 6.61
CA ILE A 48 16.13 3.28 6.96
C ILE A 48 15.65 2.74 8.33
N GLY A 49 14.65 1.86 8.30
CA GLY A 49 14.39 0.87 9.35
C GLY A 49 15.02 -0.46 8.97
N THR A 50 16.18 -0.78 9.55
CA THR A 50 16.86 -2.06 9.38
C THR A 50 16.13 -3.15 10.17
N ARG A 51 15.30 -3.95 9.47
CA ARG A 51 15.09 -5.35 9.85
C ARG A 51 15.75 -6.19 8.76
N ARG A 52 16.76 -6.98 9.15
CA ARG A 52 17.52 -7.86 8.28
C ARG A 52 16.63 -9.04 7.86
N GLN A 53 15.63 -8.79 7.03
CA GLN A 53 14.97 -9.84 6.25
C GLN A 53 15.85 -10.11 5.03
N LYS A 54 16.07 -11.39 4.78
CA LYS A 54 16.80 -11.90 3.63
C LYS A 54 16.15 -11.34 2.38
N MET A 55 16.72 -10.29 1.77
CA MET A 55 16.33 -9.83 0.45
C MET A 55 16.64 -10.99 -0.51
N SER A 56 15.62 -11.79 -0.79
CA SER A 56 15.67 -12.75 -1.89
C SER A 56 15.91 -11.93 -3.16
N GLY A 57 16.86 -12.36 -3.99
CA GLY A 57 17.17 -11.67 -5.26
C GLY A 57 16.03 -11.69 -6.28
N ASP A 58 14.90 -12.33 -5.93
CA ASP A 58 13.76 -12.53 -6.80
C ASP A 58 12.61 -11.54 -6.52
N LEU A 59 12.72 -10.64 -5.53
CA LEU A 59 11.71 -9.59 -5.31
C LEU A 59 11.73 -8.60 -6.48
N VAL A 60 10.65 -8.54 -7.25
CA VAL A 60 10.58 -7.76 -8.49
C VAL A 60 9.60 -6.59 -8.43
N ALA A 61 8.66 -6.60 -7.49
CA ALA A 61 7.69 -5.52 -7.35
C ALA A 61 7.12 -5.42 -5.93
N VAL A 62 6.78 -4.19 -5.54
CA VAL A 62 6.12 -3.85 -4.28
C VAL A 62 5.04 -2.80 -4.56
N TRP A 63 3.85 -2.99 -4.00
CA TRP A 63 2.75 -2.04 -4.09
C TRP A 63 2.12 -1.82 -2.71
N ASP A 64 1.86 -0.57 -2.37
CA ASP A 64 1.03 -0.21 -1.22
C ASP A 64 -0.37 0.15 -1.73
N VAL A 65 -1.39 -0.58 -1.28
CA VAL A 65 -2.78 -0.43 -1.73
C VAL A 65 -3.64 0.02 -0.56
N ALA A 66 -4.22 1.21 -0.68
CA ALA A 66 -5.16 1.72 0.31
C ALA A 66 -6.58 1.22 -0.02
N LEU A 67 -7.09 0.31 0.80
CA LEU A 67 -8.44 -0.22 0.79
C LEU A 67 -9.29 0.43 1.90
N SER A 68 -10.57 0.03 1.96
CA SER A 68 -11.49 0.43 3.01
C SER A 68 -11.02 -0.03 4.39
N ASP A 69 -10.45 -1.23 4.46
CA ASP A 69 -9.99 -1.87 5.69
C ASP A 69 -8.57 -1.46 6.13
N GLY A 70 -7.84 -0.71 5.30
CA GLY A 70 -6.49 -0.25 5.66
C GLY A 70 -5.58 -0.07 4.46
N VAL A 71 -4.29 0.15 4.73
CA VAL A 71 -3.24 0.10 3.71
C VAL A 71 -2.59 -1.27 3.78
N HIS A 72 -2.56 -1.97 2.65
CA HIS A 72 -1.96 -3.29 2.52
C HIS A 72 -0.73 -3.24 1.62
N ARG A 73 0.35 -3.89 2.06
CA ARG A 73 1.58 -3.99 1.29
C ARG A 73 1.65 -5.33 0.58
N ILE A 74 1.73 -5.28 -0.75
CA ILE A 74 1.81 -6.46 -1.62
C ILE A 74 3.23 -6.53 -2.18
N GLU A 75 3.88 -7.69 -2.02
CA GLU A 75 5.24 -7.94 -2.50
C GLU A 75 5.22 -9.15 -3.43
N PHE A 76 5.91 -9.05 -4.56
CA PHE A 76 5.94 -10.12 -5.56
C PHE A 76 7.36 -10.57 -5.87
N GLU A 77 7.62 -11.85 -5.66
CA GLU A 77 8.82 -12.51 -6.13
C GLU A 77 8.59 -13.24 -7.44
N HIS A 78 9.49 -13.07 -8.41
CA HIS A 78 9.49 -13.80 -9.67
C HIS A 78 10.89 -14.28 -10.06
N GLY A 79 11.10 -15.59 -10.01
CA GLY A 79 12.34 -16.22 -10.44
C GLY A 79 12.31 -16.50 -11.95
N THR A 80 13.03 -15.71 -12.75
CA THR A 80 13.02 -15.82 -14.23
C THR A 80 13.74 -17.07 -14.77
N THR A 81 14.51 -17.79 -13.95
CA THR A 81 15.13 -19.07 -14.33
C THR A 81 14.21 -20.27 -14.12
N THR A 82 13.40 -20.26 -13.06
CA THR A 82 12.55 -21.40 -12.66
C THR A 82 11.06 -21.16 -12.88
N GLY A 83 10.67 -19.91 -13.17
CA GLY A 83 9.28 -19.44 -13.12
C GLY A 83 8.68 -19.41 -11.72
N LYS A 84 9.52 -19.40 -10.67
CA LYS A 84 9.04 -19.29 -9.29
C LYS A 84 8.21 -18.02 -9.11
N ARG A 85 7.05 -18.11 -8.45
CA ARG A 85 6.20 -16.96 -8.11
C ARG A 85 5.81 -17.02 -6.65
N ILE A 86 6.06 -15.95 -5.89
CA ILE A 86 5.59 -15.84 -4.50
C ILE A 86 4.95 -14.48 -4.31
N ILE A 87 3.76 -14.46 -3.71
CA ILE A 87 3.07 -13.22 -3.35
C ILE A 87 2.96 -13.16 -1.84
N TYR A 88 3.39 -12.03 -1.28
CA TYR A 88 3.22 -11.68 0.12
C TYR A 88 2.23 -10.53 0.24
N ILE A 89 1.38 -10.59 1.26
CA ILE A 89 0.49 -9.50 1.68
C ILE A 89 0.77 -9.24 3.16
N ASP A 90 1.15 -8.02 3.50
CA ASP A 90 1.50 -7.60 4.87
C ASP A 90 2.54 -8.54 5.52
N GLY A 91 3.50 -8.98 4.71
CA GLY A 91 4.57 -9.91 5.10
C GLY A 91 4.16 -11.38 5.22
N LYS A 92 2.90 -11.74 4.93
CA LYS A 92 2.40 -13.12 4.93
C LYS A 92 2.35 -13.68 3.51
N GLU A 93 2.93 -14.86 3.31
CA GLU A 93 2.83 -15.61 2.04
C GLU A 93 1.38 -16.01 1.77
N VAL A 94 0.84 -15.61 0.63
CA VAL A 94 -0.53 -15.96 0.20
C VAL A 94 -0.57 -16.86 -1.03
N ILE A 95 0.44 -16.75 -1.89
CA ILE A 95 0.63 -17.63 -3.05
C ILE A 95 2.10 -18.03 -3.11
N LYS A 96 2.35 -19.31 -3.38
CA LYS A 96 3.66 -19.83 -3.70
C LYS A 96 3.60 -20.88 -4.81
N ARG A 97 4.40 -20.65 -5.84
CA ARG A 97 4.66 -21.54 -6.97
C ARG A 97 6.16 -21.72 -7.06
N ASP A 98 6.68 -22.90 -6.72
CA ASP A 98 8.13 -23.13 -6.74
C ASP A 98 8.71 -23.25 -8.15
N TRP A 99 7.89 -23.65 -9.13
CA TRP A 99 8.32 -23.83 -10.52
C TRP A 99 7.17 -23.61 -11.51
N MET A 100 7.46 -22.89 -12.60
CA MET A 100 6.54 -22.72 -13.72
C MET A 100 7.32 -22.68 -15.05
N PHE A 101 6.87 -23.45 -16.03
CA PHE A 101 7.46 -23.43 -17.37
C PHE A 101 7.27 -22.06 -18.08
N LYS A 102 6.12 -21.41 -17.84
CA LYS A 102 5.76 -20.13 -18.47
C LYS A 102 6.08 -18.98 -17.52
N LEU A 103 6.94 -18.07 -17.97
CA LEU A 103 7.36 -16.90 -17.19
C LEU A 103 6.31 -15.78 -17.19
N VAL A 104 5.58 -15.61 -18.30
CA VAL A 104 4.48 -14.63 -18.42
C VAL A 104 3.13 -15.21 -17.99
N GLY A 105 2.15 -14.35 -17.71
CA GLY A 105 0.80 -14.76 -17.32
C GLY A 105 0.26 -13.88 -16.21
N LYS A 106 -0.60 -14.44 -15.36
CA LYS A 106 -1.20 -13.70 -14.25
C LYS A 106 -1.38 -14.58 -13.02
N GLU A 107 -1.35 -13.95 -11.86
CA GLU A 107 -1.74 -14.54 -10.57
C GLU A 107 -2.87 -13.71 -9.99
N THR A 108 -3.95 -14.37 -9.57
CA THR A 108 -5.14 -13.72 -8.99
C THR A 108 -5.30 -14.17 -7.54
N PHE A 109 -5.53 -13.22 -6.66
CA PHE A 109 -5.61 -13.40 -5.20
C PHE A 109 -6.58 -12.38 -4.59
N HIS A 110 -6.74 -12.41 -3.27
CA HIS A 110 -7.59 -11.48 -2.53
C HIS A 110 -6.78 -10.77 -1.45
N VAL A 111 -7.13 -9.51 -1.16
CA VAL A 111 -6.42 -8.60 -0.26
C VAL A 111 -7.38 -8.09 0.83
N GLY A 112 -6.88 -8.00 2.06
CA GLY A 112 -7.60 -7.40 3.17
C GLY A 112 -8.82 -8.19 3.67
N GLY A 113 -9.48 -7.65 4.69
CA GLY A 113 -10.76 -8.10 5.23
C GLY A 113 -11.94 -7.83 4.30
N THR A 114 -11.81 -6.90 3.35
CA THR A 114 -12.78 -6.71 2.25
C THR A 114 -12.77 -7.85 1.23
N ASN A 115 -11.79 -8.77 1.30
CA ASN A 115 -11.57 -9.83 0.32
C ASN A 115 -11.50 -9.26 -1.12
N THR A 116 -10.84 -8.11 -1.27
CA THR A 116 -10.76 -7.37 -2.53
C THR A 116 -9.95 -8.16 -3.56
N LYS A 117 -10.51 -8.37 -4.76
CA LYS A 117 -9.84 -9.14 -5.81
C LYS A 117 -8.68 -8.35 -6.41
N ALA A 118 -7.50 -8.97 -6.40
CA ALA A 118 -6.29 -8.44 -7.00
C ALA A 118 -5.73 -9.40 -8.05
N THR A 119 -5.10 -8.84 -9.09
CA THR A 119 -4.41 -9.62 -10.12
C THR A 119 -3.06 -8.98 -10.44
N ILE A 120 -1.99 -9.76 -10.38
CA ILE A 120 -0.68 -9.37 -10.89
C ILE A 120 -0.56 -9.95 -12.31
N ASN A 121 -0.37 -9.08 -13.30
CA ASN A 121 -0.04 -9.44 -14.67
C ASN A 121 1.48 -9.37 -14.87
N ILE A 122 2.01 -10.35 -15.59
CA ILE A 122 3.43 -10.50 -15.94
C ILE A 122 3.52 -10.53 -17.45
N ASP A 123 4.03 -9.45 -18.02
CA ASP A 123 4.12 -9.25 -19.45
C ASP A 123 5.59 -9.23 -19.89
N ALA A 124 5.88 -9.85 -21.03
CA ALA A 124 7.22 -9.78 -21.61
C ALA A 124 7.37 -8.45 -22.35
N VAL A 125 8.46 -7.74 -22.08
CA VAL A 125 8.85 -6.53 -22.79
C VAL A 125 10.14 -6.76 -23.56
N SER A 126 10.56 -5.78 -24.37
CA SER A 126 11.77 -5.90 -25.17
C SER A 126 13.02 -6.12 -24.30
N GLY A 127 14.04 -6.79 -24.85
CA GLY A 127 15.32 -6.99 -24.16
C GLY A 127 15.32 -8.08 -23.07
N PHE A 128 14.46 -9.11 -23.19
CA PHE A 128 14.36 -10.22 -22.21
C PHE A 128 13.96 -9.78 -20.80
N ALA A 129 13.27 -8.65 -20.69
CA ALA A 129 12.75 -8.12 -19.43
C ALA A 129 11.24 -8.39 -19.28
N TYR A 130 10.74 -8.21 -18.06
CA TYR A 130 9.34 -8.39 -17.71
C TYR A 130 8.81 -7.14 -17.03
N GLU A 131 7.55 -6.81 -17.31
CA GLU A 131 6.78 -5.79 -16.62
C GLU A 131 5.76 -6.45 -15.69
N TYR A 132 5.53 -5.81 -14.55
CA TYR A 132 4.62 -6.28 -13.51
C TYR A 132 3.57 -5.23 -13.23
N THR A 133 2.31 -5.57 -13.45
CA THR A 133 1.19 -4.65 -13.22
C THR A 133 0.23 -5.25 -12.21
N LEU A 134 -0.14 -4.46 -11.20
CA LEU A 134 -1.18 -4.80 -10.24
C LEU A 134 -2.51 -4.17 -10.66
N GLU A 135 -3.54 -5.01 -10.70
CA GLU A 135 -4.94 -4.62 -10.88
C GLU A 135 -5.73 -4.91 -9.60
N ILE A 136 -6.54 -3.94 -9.16
CA ILE A 136 -7.48 -4.04 -8.05
C ILE A 136 -8.89 -3.93 -8.62
N ASN A 137 -9.75 -4.93 -8.38
CA ASN A 137 -11.09 -5.04 -8.96
C ASN A 137 -11.12 -4.84 -10.49
N GLY A 138 -10.09 -5.33 -11.19
CA GLY A 138 -9.96 -5.22 -12.65
C GLY A 138 -9.58 -3.83 -13.17
N GLN A 139 -9.21 -2.90 -12.29
CA GLN A 139 -8.64 -1.60 -12.67
C GLN A 139 -7.16 -1.57 -12.30
N SER A 140 -6.31 -1.02 -13.17
CA SER A 140 -4.90 -0.78 -12.81
C SER A 140 -4.81 0.12 -11.59
N LEU A 141 -3.79 -0.06 -10.75
CA LEU A 141 -3.61 0.71 -9.51
C LEU A 141 -3.67 2.23 -9.75
N LYS A 142 -3.06 2.72 -10.84
CA LYS A 142 -3.12 4.13 -11.24
C LYS A 142 -4.56 4.61 -11.44
N LYS A 143 -5.36 3.84 -12.18
CA LYS A 143 -6.77 4.16 -12.44
C LYS A 143 -7.64 4.00 -11.20
N TYR A 144 -7.31 3.04 -10.33
CA TYR A 144 -7.99 2.86 -9.04
C TYR A 144 -7.76 4.07 -8.12
N MET A 145 -6.52 4.56 -8.01
CA MET A 145 -6.20 5.76 -7.25
C MET A 145 -6.92 7.01 -7.79
N GLU A 146 -6.94 7.19 -9.11
CA GLU A 146 -7.65 8.30 -9.77
C GLU A 146 -9.18 8.23 -9.62
N ASN A 147 -9.75 7.04 -9.37
CA ASN A 147 -11.19 6.84 -9.21
C ASN A 147 -11.63 6.67 -7.75
N ARG A 148 -10.75 6.89 -6.77
CA ARG A 148 -11.03 6.57 -5.36
C ARG A 148 -12.32 7.22 -4.83
N SER A 149 -12.57 8.48 -5.16
CA SER A 149 -13.81 9.20 -4.78
C SER A 149 -15.08 8.66 -5.44
N LYS A 150 -14.97 7.92 -6.54
CA LYS A 150 -16.13 7.26 -7.19
C LYS A 150 -16.50 5.94 -6.52
N VAL A 151 -15.52 5.27 -5.92
CA VAL A 151 -15.69 3.93 -5.34
C VAL A 151 -15.94 4.02 -3.84
N THR A 152 -15.32 5.00 -3.17
CA THR A 152 -15.42 5.20 -1.73
C THR A 152 -15.70 6.66 -1.40
N SER A 153 -16.36 6.88 -0.27
CA SER A 153 -16.33 8.16 0.45
C SER A 153 -15.60 7.98 1.76
N THR A 154 -14.72 8.91 2.12
CA THR A 154 -13.89 8.81 3.33
C THR A 154 -14.08 10.06 4.17
N TRP A 155 -14.18 9.88 5.48
CA TRP A 155 -14.23 10.96 6.47
C TRP A 155 -13.17 10.71 7.53
N LEU A 156 -12.46 11.77 7.90
CA LEU A 156 -11.55 11.79 9.02
C LEU A 156 -12.17 12.65 10.11
N LEU A 157 -12.38 12.07 11.28
CA LEU A 157 -13.05 12.71 12.40
C LEU A 157 -12.30 12.41 13.70
N ASN A 158 -12.37 13.33 14.66
CA ASN A 158 -11.76 13.15 15.97
C ASN A 158 -12.88 12.99 17.01
N LEU A 159 -12.96 11.81 17.63
CA LEU A 159 -13.92 11.50 18.71
C LEU A 159 -13.14 11.36 20.00
N ASP A 160 -13.43 12.21 20.98
CA ASP A 160 -12.80 12.17 22.31
C ASP A 160 -11.26 12.13 22.28
N GLY A 161 -10.64 12.81 21.31
CA GLY A 161 -9.18 12.82 21.14
C GLY A 161 -8.62 11.64 20.33
N ILE A 162 -9.46 10.74 19.83
CA ILE A 162 -9.09 9.62 18.97
C ILE A 162 -9.43 9.96 17.52
N ASP A 163 -8.42 9.90 16.65
CA ASP A 163 -8.63 10.03 15.21
C ASP A 163 -9.28 8.75 14.65
N CYS A 164 -10.39 8.93 13.97
CA CYS A 164 -11.18 7.88 13.34
C CYS A 164 -11.27 8.14 11.83
N ARG A 165 -11.05 7.08 11.05
CA ARG A 165 -11.24 7.05 9.60
C ARG A 165 -12.49 6.23 9.29
N VAL A 166 -13.55 6.91 8.88
CA VAL A 166 -14.78 6.28 8.38
C VAL A 166 -14.71 6.19 6.86
N VAL A 167 -15.00 5.02 6.30
CA VAL A 167 -15.03 4.78 4.86
C VAL A 167 -16.35 4.13 4.48
N LEU A 168 -17.07 4.73 3.55
CA LEU A 168 -18.20 4.12 2.87
C LEU A 168 -17.73 3.55 1.54
N GLU A 169 -17.97 2.26 1.31
CA GLU A 169 -17.83 1.65 -0.01
C GLU A 169 -19.15 1.76 -0.77
N LYS A 170 -19.17 2.49 -1.89
CA LYS A 170 -20.42 2.90 -2.56
C LYS A 170 -21.15 1.78 -3.30
N ASP A 171 -20.45 0.68 -3.59
CA ASP A 171 -21.02 -0.48 -4.30
C ASP A 171 -21.69 -1.45 -3.33
N THR A 172 -20.96 -1.83 -2.27
CA THR A 172 -21.45 -2.74 -1.23
C THR A 172 -22.31 -2.04 -0.17
N MET A 173 -22.22 -0.70 -0.09
CA MET A 173 -22.77 0.12 0.99
C MET A 173 -22.21 -0.22 2.38
N ASP A 174 -21.08 -0.91 2.42
CA ASP A 174 -20.41 -1.26 3.67
C ASP A 174 -19.74 -0.03 4.28
N ILE A 175 -19.90 0.13 5.60
CA ILE A 175 -19.25 1.17 6.39
C ILE A 175 -18.09 0.54 7.16
N TRP A 176 -16.93 1.16 7.08
CA TRP A 176 -15.71 0.77 7.78
C TRP A 176 -15.26 1.90 8.71
N CYS A 177 -14.87 1.59 9.93
CA CYS A 177 -14.20 2.51 10.83
C CYS A 177 -12.84 1.95 11.26
N ASN A 178 -11.76 2.69 11.04
CA ASN A 178 -10.40 2.28 11.42
C ASN A 178 -10.02 0.86 10.97
N GLY A 179 -10.53 0.46 9.79
CA GLY A 179 -10.28 -0.85 9.21
C GLY A 179 -11.23 -1.97 9.63
N GLN A 180 -12.20 -1.68 10.51
CA GLN A 180 -13.21 -2.64 10.98
C GLN A 180 -14.55 -2.36 10.32
N LYS A 181 -15.20 -3.40 9.81
CA LYS A 181 -16.55 -3.29 9.26
C LYS A 181 -17.56 -3.04 10.37
N MET A 182 -18.43 -2.06 10.17
CA MET A 182 -19.45 -1.64 11.14
C MET A 182 -20.74 -2.42 10.95
N GLU A 183 -21.46 -2.65 12.05
CA GLU A 183 -22.86 -3.05 12.02
C GLU A 183 -23.72 -1.82 11.68
N THR A 184 -24.65 -1.97 10.74
CA THR A 184 -25.44 -0.85 10.21
C THR A 184 -26.93 -1.15 10.18
N ALA A 185 -27.75 -0.10 10.29
CA ALA A 185 -29.19 -0.16 10.11
C ALA A 185 -29.62 0.84 9.03
N GLY A 186 -30.26 0.34 7.98
CA GLY A 186 -30.76 1.17 6.87
C GLY A 186 -32.20 1.63 7.11
N GLU A 187 -32.46 2.92 6.86
CA GLU A 187 -33.78 3.53 6.88
C GLU A 187 -34.05 4.27 5.56
N PHE A 188 -35.26 4.13 5.03
CA PHE A 188 -35.70 4.89 3.86
C PHE A 188 -36.44 6.14 4.33
N VAL A 189 -35.99 7.30 3.88
CA VAL A 189 -36.59 8.60 4.21
C VAL A 189 -37.04 9.30 2.93
N ASP A 190 -37.89 10.32 3.06
CA ASP A 190 -38.46 11.03 1.90
C ASP A 190 -37.38 11.61 0.96
N ASP A 191 -36.22 12.01 1.51
CA ASP A 191 -35.12 12.62 0.77
C ASP A 191 -33.98 11.64 0.39
N GLY A 192 -34.13 10.34 0.64
CA GLY A 192 -33.13 9.33 0.26
C GLY A 192 -33.04 8.12 1.19
N THR A 193 -31.81 7.70 1.49
CA THR A 193 -31.54 6.57 2.38
C THR A 193 -30.59 6.99 3.48
N GLU A 194 -30.91 6.62 4.71
CA GLU A 194 -30.07 6.84 5.88
C GLU A 194 -29.49 5.49 6.31
N THR A 195 -28.18 5.46 6.59
CA THR A 195 -27.50 4.28 7.12
C THR A 195 -26.90 4.64 8.47
N HIS A 196 -27.50 4.10 9.53
CA HIS A 196 -27.14 4.39 10.91
C HIS A 196 -26.12 3.38 11.43
N PHE A 197 -25.18 3.86 12.23
CA PHE A 197 -24.17 3.07 12.94
C PHE A 197 -23.69 3.85 14.17
N THR A 198 -23.02 3.18 15.10
CA THR A 198 -22.53 3.82 16.33
C THR A 198 -21.00 3.79 16.39
N LEU A 199 -20.41 4.84 16.96
CA LEU A 199 -18.98 4.93 17.25
C LEU A 199 -18.79 5.32 18.71
N GLY A 200 -18.57 4.32 19.56
CA GLY A 200 -18.57 4.54 21.01
C GLY A 200 -19.97 4.93 21.49
N ASP A 201 -20.07 6.09 22.14
CA ASP A 201 -21.33 6.65 22.64
C ASP A 201 -21.99 7.64 21.66
N HIS A 202 -21.45 7.76 20.44
CA HIS A 202 -21.93 8.68 19.41
C HIS A 202 -22.81 7.99 18.37
N ASP A 203 -23.87 8.67 17.97
CA ASP A 203 -24.77 8.23 16.91
C ASP A 203 -24.27 8.80 15.58
N CYS A 204 -24.00 7.90 14.63
CA CYS A 204 -23.57 8.27 13.29
C CYS A 204 -24.63 7.88 12.25
N CYS A 205 -24.76 8.71 11.23
CA CYS A 205 -25.65 8.46 10.10
C CYS A 205 -24.98 8.89 8.81
N ILE A 206 -24.96 8.01 7.80
CA ILE A 206 -24.65 8.40 6.43
C ILE A 206 -25.96 8.58 5.67
N LYS A 207 -26.20 9.80 5.17
CA LYS A 207 -27.32 10.11 4.28
C LYS A 207 -26.88 10.03 2.83
N ALA A 208 -27.60 9.25 2.03
CA ALA A 208 -27.47 9.17 0.59
C ALA A 208 -28.59 9.98 -0.06
N MET A 209 -28.24 11.09 -0.71
CA MET A 209 -29.19 12.00 -1.35
C MET A 209 -28.93 12.09 -2.85
N SER A 210 -30.00 12.23 -3.64
CA SER A 210 -29.85 12.55 -5.06
C SER A 210 -29.36 13.98 -5.22
N SER A 211 -28.30 14.21 -5.99
CA SER A 211 -27.81 15.55 -6.31
C SER A 211 -28.80 16.41 -7.14
N GLY A 212 -29.94 15.83 -7.58
CA GLY A 212 -30.91 16.50 -8.46
C GLY A 212 -30.40 16.77 -9.89
N LYS A 213 -29.10 16.59 -10.13
CA LYS A 213 -28.45 16.72 -11.44
C LYS A 213 -28.12 15.33 -11.96
N ARG A 214 -28.66 15.00 -13.13
CA ARG A 214 -28.52 13.68 -13.78
C ARG A 214 -27.07 13.24 -14.02
N ARG A 215 -26.09 14.16 -13.95
CA ARG A 215 -24.65 13.91 -14.14
C ARG A 215 -23.86 13.71 -12.85
N ASP A 216 -24.33 14.20 -11.71
CA ASP A 216 -23.52 14.30 -10.49
C ASP A 216 -23.75 13.13 -9.50
N GLY A 217 -24.76 12.29 -9.76
CA GLY A 217 -24.96 11.03 -9.04
C GLY A 217 -25.55 11.18 -7.63
N ILE A 218 -25.35 10.15 -6.81
CA ILE A 218 -25.74 10.10 -5.39
C ILE A 218 -24.62 10.71 -4.55
N ILE A 219 -24.96 11.68 -3.71
CA ILE A 219 -24.05 12.32 -2.76
C ILE A 219 -24.23 11.64 -1.41
N HIS A 220 -23.12 11.35 -0.74
CA HIS A 220 -23.11 10.77 0.59
C HIS A 220 -22.62 11.80 1.59
N MET A 221 -23.32 11.93 2.70
CA MET A 221 -23.03 12.90 3.76
C MET A 221 -22.97 12.16 5.08
N LEU A 222 -21.88 12.32 5.83
CA LEU A 222 -21.76 11.77 7.18
C LEU A 222 -22.24 12.80 8.20
N LEU A 223 -23.11 12.34 9.09
CA LEU A 223 -23.59 13.06 10.26
C LEU A 223 -23.09 12.36 11.53
N LEU A 224 -22.57 13.14 12.46
CA LEU A 224 -22.17 12.73 13.80
C LEU A 224 -22.98 13.54 14.82
N ASP A 225 -23.81 12.87 15.62
CA ASP A 225 -24.75 13.50 16.56
C ASP A 225 -25.59 14.63 15.90
N GLY A 226 -25.93 14.44 14.62
CA GLY A 226 -26.67 15.40 13.80
C GLY A 226 -25.84 16.52 13.15
N MET A 227 -24.52 16.57 13.38
CA MET A 227 -23.62 17.53 12.73
C MET A 227 -22.93 16.93 11.50
N GLU A 228 -22.88 17.69 10.40
CA GLU A 228 -22.23 17.28 9.16
C GLU A 228 -20.70 17.27 9.26
N ILE A 229 -20.10 16.18 8.79
CA ILE A 229 -18.66 15.99 8.70
C ILE A 229 -18.21 16.10 7.24
N SER A 230 -17.19 16.93 7.00
CA SER A 230 -16.61 17.11 5.67
C SER A 230 -15.90 15.86 5.18
N GLU A 231 -16.16 15.48 3.93
CA GLU A 231 -15.45 14.38 3.26
C GLU A 231 -13.96 14.73 3.09
N SER A 232 -13.08 13.75 3.29
CA SER A 232 -11.65 13.88 3.03
C SER A 232 -11.36 13.58 1.55
N GLU A 233 -10.63 14.46 0.87
CA GLU A 233 -10.16 14.26 -0.52
C GLU A 233 -9.13 13.13 -0.68
#